data_AF-A0AAW4VZG4-F1
#
_entry.id   AF-A0AAW4VZG4-F1
#
_cell.length_a   1.000
_cell.length_b   1.000
_cell.length_c   1.000
_cell.angle_alpha   90.00
_cell.angle_beta   90.00
_cell.angle_gamma   90.00
#
_symmetry.space_group_name_H-M   'P 1'
#
loop_
_entity.id
_entity.type
_entity.pdbx_description
1 polymer ?
#
loop_
_entity_poly.entity_id
_entity_poly.type
_entity_poly.pdbx_seq_one_letter_code
_entity_poly.pdbx_strand_id
1 'polypeptide(L)' 'MTFGDDRIREAVEKYNAKLLIFDLMSSYIGGDCSMNNANETRAEFNHLIAVAKDTGCAIIIIAHMNSMYRVTMW' A
#
# COMPACT_ATOMS: atom_id res chain seq x y z
N MET A 1 1.06 5.37 -10.61
CA MET A 1 1.87 4.26 -10.08
C MET A 1 1.02 3.61 -9.01
N THR A 2 0.83 2.30 -9.04
CA THR A 2 0.06 1.54 -8.04
C THR A 2 1.00 0.66 -7.23
N PHE A 3 0.51 0.02 -6.16
CA PHE A 3 1.33 -0.93 -5.38
C PHE A 3 1.72 -2.21 -6.13
N GLY A 4 1.06 -2.52 -7.25
CA GLY A 4 1.40 -3.64 -8.12
C GLY A 4 2.48 -3.36 -9.16
N ASP A 5 3.12 -2.19 -9.12
CA ASP A 5 4.04 -1.73 -10.15
C ASP A 5 5.47 -2.26 -9.93
N ASP A 6 6.00 -3.03 -10.90
CA ASP A 6 7.34 -3.65 -10.82
C ASP A 6 8.47 -2.62 -10.64
N ARG A 7 8.23 -1.36 -11.01
CA ARG A 7 9.18 -0.25 -10.79
C ARG A 7 9.55 -0.08 -9.31
N ILE A 8 8.70 -0.54 -8.39
CA ILE A 8 8.99 -0.55 -6.95
C ILE A 8 10.14 -1.52 -6.65
N ARG A 9 10.07 -2.74 -7.19
CA ARG A 9 11.15 -3.74 -7.05
C ARG A 9 12.43 -3.23 -7.68
N GLU A 10 12.36 -2.74 -8.91
CA GLU A 10 13.51 -2.23 -9.64
C GLU A 10 14.22 -1.12 -8.85
N ALA A 11 13.47 -0.22 -8.23
CA ALA A 11 14.03 0.83 -7.39
C ALA A 11 14.70 0.24 -6.13
N VAL A 12 14.03 -0.68 -5.43
CA VAL A 12 14.60 -1.30 -4.22
C VAL A 12 15.91 -2.01 -4.53
N GLU A 13 15.98 -2.78 -5.62
CA GLU A 13 17.18 -3.50 -6.03
C GLU A 13 18.28 -2.56 -6.53
N LYS A 14 17.94 -1.60 -7.41
CA LYS A 14 18.90 -0.64 -7.99
C LYS A 14 19.60 0.21 -6.92
N TYR A 15 18.86 0.63 -5.90
CA TYR A 15 19.38 1.49 -4.84
C TYR A 15 19.80 0.69 -3.59
N ASN A 16 19.64 -0.63 -3.59
CA ASN A 16 19.80 -1.49 -2.41
C ASN A 16 19.06 -0.91 -1.19
N ALA A 17 17.84 -0.43 -1.41
CA ALA A 17 17.06 0.25 -0.40
C ALA A 17 16.71 -0.71 0.74
N LYS A 18 16.90 -0.26 1.98
CA LYS A 18 16.52 -1.02 3.19
C LYS A 18 15.23 -0.55 3.83
N LEU A 19 14.76 0.63 3.43
CA LEU A 19 13.52 1.24 3.87
C LEU A 19 12.85 1.94 2.69
N LEU A 20 11.55 1.68 2.52
CA LEU A 20 10.68 2.36 1.57
C LEU A 20 9.45 2.88 2.30
N ILE A 21 9.10 4.13 2.07
CA ILE A 21 7.94 4.78 2.69
C ILE A 21 7.00 5.24 1.59
N PHE A 22 5.74 4.84 1.68
CA PHE A 22 4.65 5.33 0.84
C PHE A 22 3.71 6.22 1.65
N ASP A 23 3.48 7.44 1.16
CA ASP A 23 2.62 8.44 1.77
C ASP A 23 1.84 9.22 0.69
N LEU A 24 0.51 9.19 0.61
CA LEU A 24 -0.48 8.43 1.38
C LEU A 24 -0.93 7.17 0.63
N MET A 25 -1.33 6.14 1.36
CA MET A 25 -1.80 4.86 0.84
C MET A 25 -2.85 4.99 -0.28
N SER A 26 -3.80 5.92 -0.14
CA SER A 26 -4.87 6.18 -1.11
C SER A 26 -4.36 6.62 -2.49
N SER A 27 -3.14 7.15 -2.60
CA SER A 27 -2.56 7.57 -3.88
C SER A 27 -2.08 6.39 -4.73
N TYR A 28 -2.02 5.18 -4.16
CA TYR A 28 -1.41 4.01 -4.79
C TYR A 28 -2.35 2.79 -4.84
N ILE A 29 -3.48 2.84 -4.15
CA ILE A 29 -4.56 1.84 -4.24
C ILE A 29 -5.43 2.12 -5.47
N GLY A 30 -5.82 1.07 -6.19
CA GLY A 30 -6.74 1.17 -7.34
C GLY A 30 -8.09 1.80 -6.98
N GLY A 31 -8.66 2.57 -7.91
CA GLY A 31 -9.85 3.42 -7.66
C GLY A 31 -11.11 2.69 -7.17
N ASP A 32 -11.22 1.39 -7.40
CA ASP A 32 -12.37 0.57 -7.01
C ASP A 32 -12.15 -0.27 -5.73
N CYS A 33 -10.95 -0.20 -5.12
CA CYS A 33 -10.63 -1.02 -3.96
C CYS A 33 -11.18 -0.41 -2.66
N SER A 34 -12.00 -1.18 -1.94
CA SER A 34 -12.47 -0.78 -0.61
C SER A 34 -11.37 -0.95 0.43
N MET A 35 -10.90 0.17 0.99
CA MET A 35 -9.96 0.18 2.13
C MET A 35 -10.53 -0.51 3.39
N ASN A 36 -11.85 -0.72 3.45
CA ASN A 36 -12.53 -1.38 4.57
C ASN A 36 -12.68 -2.89 4.35
N ASN A 37 -12.44 -3.38 3.13
CA ASN A 37 -12.42 -4.81 2.84
C ASN A 37 -10.98 -5.31 2.93
N ALA A 38 -10.70 -6.07 4.00
CA ALA A 38 -9.37 -6.63 4.24
C ALA A 38 -8.89 -7.54 3.10
N ASN A 39 -9.79 -8.26 2.42
CA ASN A 39 -9.41 -9.17 1.35
C ASN A 39 -8.96 -8.41 0.09
N GLU A 40 -9.69 -7.35 -0.28
CA GLU A 40 -9.33 -6.48 -1.40
C GLU A 40 -8.02 -5.74 -1.11
N THR A 41 -7.92 -5.12 0.07
CA THR A 41 -6.72 -4.38 0.47
C THR A 41 -5.48 -5.29 0.51
N ARG A 42 -5.63 -6.54 0.96
CA ARG A 42 -4.52 -7.52 0.98
C ARG A 42 -4.07 -7.90 -0.42
N ALA A 43 -4.97 -7.98 -1.39
CA ALA A 43 -4.62 -8.28 -2.77
C ALA A 43 -3.70 -7.19 -3.36
N GLU A 44 -4.02 -5.91 -3.10
CA GLU A 44 -3.21 -4.76 -3.54
C GLU A 44 -1.78 -4.79 -2.95
N PHE A 45 -1.61 -5.32 -1.73
CA PHE A 45 -0.31 -5.39 -1.06
C PHE A 45 0.56 -6.59 -1.42
N ASN A 46 0.04 -7.59 -2.14
CA ASN A 46 0.78 -8.83 -2.42
C ASN A 46 2.14 -8.57 -3.11
N HIS A 47 2.17 -7.60 -4.03
CA HIS A 47 3.40 -7.21 -4.70
C HIS A 47 4.43 -6.65 -3.70
N LEU A 48 4.03 -5.71 -2.84
CA LEU A 48 4.91 -5.15 -1.81
C LEU A 48 5.42 -6.20 -0.83
N ILE A 49 4.56 -7.14 -0.43
CA ILE A 49 4.93 -8.25 0.46
C ILE A 49 6.02 -9.12 -0.18
N ALA A 50 5.90 -9.41 -1.48
CA ALA A 50 6.90 -10.15 -2.22
C ALA A 50 8.23 -9.38 -2.29
N VAL A 51 8.19 -8.08 -2.63
CA VAL A 51 9.39 -7.23 -2.67
C VAL A 51 10.09 -7.20 -1.30
N ALA A 52 9.36 -6.99 -0.21
CA ALA A 52 9.93 -6.94 1.13
C ALA A 52 10.59 -8.28 1.52
N LYS A 53 9.95 -9.41 1.21
CA LYS A 53 10.49 -10.75 1.48
C LYS A 53 11.77 -11.04 0.70
N ASP A 54 11.78 -10.72 -0.59
CA ASP A 54 12.89 -11.08 -1.47
C ASP A 54 14.13 -10.20 -1.26
N THR A 55 13.91 -8.93 -0.88
CA THR A 55 14.99 -7.92 -0.78
C THR A 55 15.42 -7.64 0.66
N GLY A 56 14.61 -8.03 1.64
CA GLY A 56 14.78 -7.62 3.04
C GLY A 56 14.51 -6.13 3.29
N CYS A 57 13.85 -5.43 2.36
CA CYS A 57 13.48 -4.02 2.51
C CYS A 57 12.25 -3.89 3.43
N ALA A 58 12.34 -3.02 4.43
CA ALA A 58 11.19 -2.64 5.24
C ALA A 58 10.29 -1.68 4.44
N ILE A 59 9.00 -1.99 4.34
CA ILE A 59 8.03 -1.14 3.63
C ILE A 59 7.03 -0.58 4.65
N ILE A 60 6.96 0.74 4.73
CA ILE A 60 6.05 1.47 5.60
C ILE A 60 5.01 2.19 4.73
N ILE A 61 3.74 2.03 5.08
CA ILE A 61 2.62 2.65 4.37
C ILE A 61 1.88 3.55 5.35
N ILE A 62 1.73 4.83 4.99
CA ILE A 62 0.97 5.80 5.78
C ILE A 62 -0.45 5.84 5.23
N ALA A 63 -1.41 5.40 6.03
CA ALA A 63 -2.83 5.45 5.69
C ALA A 63 -3.56 6.44 6.61
N HIS A 64 -4.35 7.33 6.02
CA HIS A 64 -5.32 8.12 6.75
C HIS A 64 -6.66 7.38 6.78
N MET A 65 -7.11 7.00 7.96
CA MET A 65 -8.45 6.44 8.14
C MET A 65 -9.44 7.58 8.35
N ASN A 66 -10.47 7.65 7.51
CA ASN A 66 -11.57 8.58 7.74
C ASN A 66 -12.60 7.92 8.68
N SER A 67 -12.88 8.55 9.81
CA SER A 67 -13.96 8.11 10.70
C SER A 67 -15.29 8.62 10.16
N MET A 68 -16.07 7.74 9.53
CA MET A 68 -17.43 8.07 9.09
C MET A 68 -18.37 8.10 10.31
N TYR A 69 -18.53 9.26 10.93
CA TYR A 69 -19.61 9.49 11.89
C TYR A 69 -20.95 9.52 11.14
N ARG A 70 -21.69 8.41 11.15
CA ARG A 70 -23.11 8.41 10.78
C ARG A 70 -23.89 9.16 11.85
N VAL A 71 -24.15 10.45 11.62
CA VAL A 71 -25.26 11.12 12.29
C VAL A 71 -26.53 10.64 11.59
N THR A 72 -27.09 9.53 12.05
CA THR A 72 -28.50 9.21 11.76
C THR A 72 -29.34 10.21 12.55
N MET A 73 -29.75 11.29 11.90
CA MET A 73 -30.91 12.08 12.33
C MET A 73 -32.17 11.39 11.80
N TRP A 74 -33.10 11.18 12.71
CA TRP A 74 -34.38 10.47 12.60
C TRP A 74 -35.21 10.85 11.37
#